data_AF-A0A7J9P068-F1
#
_entry.id   AF-A0A7J9P068-F1
#
_cell.length_a   1.000
_cell.length_b   1.000
_cell.length_c   1.000
_cell.angle_alpha   90.00
_cell.angle_beta   90.00
_cell.angle_gamma   90.00
#
_symmetry.space_group_name_H-M   'P 1'
#
loop_
_entity.id
_entity.type
_entity.pdbx_description
1 polymer ?
#
loop_
_entity_poly.entity_id
_entity_poly.type
_entity_poly.pdbx_seq_one_letter_code
_entity_poly.pdbx_strand_id
1 'polypeptide(L)'
;MKIGIVVHGPEIIDSGFAEKIFAILKNLDENINLQIKLGGTIGRVAVIDNSLEDIIDISEKLVPSKSLKKLENNDILILLNYGKSKITGHTFGKIVVERSGVEKPVIQIERPGETDGTIILWNTKKDNEILGKIVTEISDKLDLNVEECISKGLNFWVEGIKSFRKINGVDINESIMLNGIIIGRSNQNDVTIVSENGNIVDIIGGTVKWHGVEKLGNIDLEKVVVKTGLLRRHPSKNQKIAKYNLNSDLGEVLFVNHAGEDVLETVKNKKICAVVTVGDDTTTICGDILSRFGVKIIGITDGDRDDILKNPSILRGSVVFLIKNQKDDDVGELLERELSNLEKLGNFEKYVETIKQIMKKEYIEFEEIIH
;
A
#
# COMPACT_ATOMS: atom_id res chain seq x y z
N MET A 1 8.91 -0.90 -30.61
CA MET A 1 9.43 -0.05 -29.50
C MET A 1 9.04 -0.69 -28.17
N LYS A 2 9.89 -0.63 -27.14
CA LYS A 2 9.60 -1.14 -25.80
C LYS A 2 9.30 0.01 -24.83
N ILE A 3 8.14 -0.02 -24.20
CA ILE A 3 7.75 0.96 -23.19
C ILE A 3 7.64 0.27 -21.84
N GLY A 4 8.40 0.74 -20.86
CA GLY A 4 8.28 0.31 -19.47
C GLY A 4 7.26 1.18 -18.74
N ILE A 5 6.24 0.59 -18.13
CA ILE A 5 5.21 1.32 -17.38
C ILE A 5 5.22 0.90 -15.91
N VAL A 6 5.37 1.87 -15.02
CA VAL A 6 5.13 1.70 -13.59
C VAL A 6 3.74 2.20 -13.25
N VAL A 7 2.90 1.33 -12.70
CA VAL A 7 1.57 1.67 -12.18
C VAL A 7 1.68 1.86 -10.68
N HIS A 8 1.32 3.03 -10.16
CA HIS A 8 1.34 3.31 -8.72
C HIS A 8 -0.04 3.64 -8.16
N GLY A 9 -0.33 3.03 -7.01
CA GLY A 9 -1.56 3.26 -6.26
C GLY A 9 -2.77 2.52 -6.84
N PRO A 10 -3.80 2.25 -6.02
CA PRO A 10 -5.00 1.56 -6.49
C PRO A 10 -5.90 2.45 -7.34
N GLU A 11 -5.95 3.77 -7.11
CA GLU A 11 -6.90 4.67 -7.78
C GLU A 11 -6.74 4.73 -9.31
N ILE A 12 -5.51 4.70 -9.83
CA ILE A 12 -5.30 4.71 -11.30
C ILE A 12 -5.83 3.44 -11.97
N ILE A 13 -5.89 2.34 -11.21
CA ILE A 13 -6.44 1.05 -11.66
C ILE A 13 -7.95 1.06 -11.49
N ASP A 14 -8.45 1.38 -10.30
CA ASP A 14 -9.88 1.34 -9.97
C ASP A 14 -10.72 2.34 -10.79
N SER A 15 -10.11 3.45 -11.24
CA SER A 15 -10.74 4.43 -12.14
C SER A 15 -10.79 3.98 -13.61
N GLY A 16 -10.11 2.89 -13.97
CA GLY A 16 -10.01 2.38 -15.34
C GLY A 16 -9.04 3.16 -16.24
N PHE A 17 -8.39 4.21 -15.74
CA PHE A 17 -7.47 5.02 -16.55
C PHE A 17 -6.18 4.28 -16.92
N ALA A 18 -5.68 3.38 -16.06
CA ALA A 18 -4.54 2.53 -16.40
C ALA A 18 -4.77 1.76 -17.71
N GLU A 19 -5.90 1.03 -17.80
CA GLU A 19 -6.27 0.29 -19.01
C GLU A 19 -6.50 1.20 -20.22
N LYS A 20 -7.16 2.35 -20.01
CA LYS A 20 -7.38 3.34 -21.07
C LYS A 20 -6.04 3.80 -21.66
N ILE A 21 -5.04 4.07 -20.82
CA ILE A 21 -3.70 4.47 -21.26
C ILE A 21 -3.00 3.33 -22.02
N PHE A 22 -3.09 2.09 -21.55
CA PHE A 22 -2.51 0.94 -22.27
C PHE A 22 -3.13 0.79 -23.66
N ALA A 23 -4.44 0.97 -23.78
CA ALA A 23 -5.15 0.92 -25.05
C ALA A 23 -4.74 2.06 -25.99
N ILE A 24 -4.57 3.29 -25.47
CA ILE A 24 -4.06 4.43 -26.24
C ILE A 24 -2.69 4.11 -26.83
N LEU A 25 -1.76 3.60 -26.00
CA LEU A 25 -0.41 3.26 -26.43
C LEU A 25 -0.40 2.15 -27.49
N LYS A 26 -1.19 1.09 -27.31
CA LYS A 26 -1.27 0.00 -28.30
C LYS A 26 -1.90 0.43 -29.62
N ASN A 27 -2.85 1.36 -29.59
CA ASN A 27 -3.49 1.89 -30.80
C ASN A 27 -2.60 2.87 -31.58
N LEU A 28 -1.58 3.46 -30.92
CA LEU A 28 -0.65 4.38 -31.55
C LEU A 28 0.28 3.67 -32.55
N ASP A 29 0.76 2.48 -32.20
CA ASP A 29 1.59 1.63 -33.06
C ASP A 29 1.52 0.16 -32.58
N GLU A 30 1.16 -0.75 -33.48
CA GLU A 30 1.04 -2.19 -33.20
C GLU A 30 2.36 -2.84 -32.75
N ASN A 31 3.51 -2.22 -33.04
CA ASN A 31 4.84 -2.69 -32.67
C ASN A 31 5.29 -2.21 -31.28
N ILE A 32 4.40 -1.55 -30.52
CA ILE A 32 4.65 -1.18 -29.12
C ILE A 32 4.49 -2.39 -28.21
N ASN A 33 5.59 -2.76 -27.56
CA ASN A 33 5.61 -3.78 -26.52
C ASN A 33 5.60 -3.11 -25.14
N LEU A 34 4.56 -3.37 -24.36
CA LEU A 34 4.40 -2.82 -23.01
C LEU A 34 4.94 -3.79 -21.96
N GLN A 35 5.87 -3.33 -21.14
CA GLN A 35 6.32 -4.02 -19.93
C GLN A 35 5.78 -3.27 -18.72
N ILE A 36 4.75 -3.82 -18.08
CA ILE A 36 3.97 -3.12 -17.06
C ILE A 36 4.21 -3.76 -15.70
N LYS A 37 4.59 -2.96 -14.71
CA LYS A 37 4.86 -3.42 -13.35
C LYS A 37 4.17 -2.54 -12.33
N LEU A 38 3.66 -3.13 -11.27
CA LEU A 38 3.10 -2.37 -10.16
C LEU A 38 4.20 -1.86 -9.22
N GLY A 39 4.02 -0.65 -8.68
CA GLY A 39 4.72 -0.15 -7.49
C GLY A 39 3.74 0.02 -6.32
N GLY A 40 3.98 -0.68 -5.21
CA GLY A 40 3.20 -0.61 -3.97
C GLY A 40 2.33 -1.84 -3.69
N THR A 41 2.01 -2.08 -2.41
CA THR A 41 1.24 -3.26 -1.99
C THR A 41 -0.22 -3.17 -2.39
N ILE A 42 -0.91 -2.09 -2.00
CA ILE A 42 -2.38 -2.02 -2.07
C ILE A 42 -2.87 -1.98 -3.52
N GLY A 43 -2.05 -1.47 -4.44
CA GLY A 43 -2.31 -1.57 -5.87
C GLY A 43 -2.48 -3.01 -6.35
N ARG A 44 -1.86 -4.01 -5.70
CA ARG A 44 -2.02 -5.43 -6.08
C ARG A 44 -3.44 -5.90 -5.89
N VAL A 45 -4.10 -5.43 -4.84
CA VAL A 45 -5.51 -5.70 -4.57
C VAL A 45 -6.37 -5.10 -5.68
N ALA A 46 -6.06 -3.88 -6.14
CA ALA A 46 -6.79 -3.26 -7.24
C ALA A 46 -6.56 -3.97 -8.59
N VAL A 47 -5.32 -4.43 -8.88
CA VAL A 47 -5.05 -5.27 -10.05
C VAL A 47 -5.91 -6.52 -10.01
N ILE A 48 -5.93 -7.21 -8.86
CA ILE A 48 -6.72 -8.43 -8.66
C ILE A 48 -8.21 -8.13 -8.83
N ASP A 49 -8.76 -7.11 -8.19
CA ASP A 49 -10.20 -6.82 -8.29
C ASP A 49 -10.65 -6.45 -9.72
N ASN A 50 -9.75 -5.89 -10.53
CA ASN A 50 -10.03 -5.50 -11.91
C ASN A 50 -9.58 -6.55 -12.95
N SER A 51 -9.06 -7.71 -12.53
CA SER A 51 -8.63 -8.81 -13.42
C SER A 51 -7.48 -8.43 -14.36
N LEU A 52 -6.52 -7.64 -13.86
CA LEU A 52 -5.40 -7.12 -14.66
C LEU A 52 -4.09 -7.86 -14.41
N GLU A 53 -4.10 -9.00 -13.72
CA GLU A 53 -2.90 -9.78 -13.38
C GLU A 53 -2.15 -10.29 -14.61
N ASP A 54 -2.84 -10.53 -15.72
CA ASP A 54 -2.23 -10.94 -17.00
C ASP A 54 -1.56 -9.78 -17.75
N ILE A 55 -1.81 -8.54 -17.32
CA ILE A 55 -1.32 -7.32 -17.97
C ILE A 55 -0.28 -6.61 -17.10
N ILE A 56 -0.52 -6.53 -15.79
CA ILE A 56 0.32 -5.82 -14.83
C ILE A 56 1.06 -6.83 -13.96
N ASP A 57 2.39 -6.84 -14.03
CA ASP A 57 3.20 -7.70 -13.17
C ASP A 57 3.13 -7.26 -11.70
N ILE A 58 2.50 -8.10 -10.89
CA ILE A 58 2.36 -7.98 -9.43
C ILE A 58 3.15 -9.05 -8.65
N SER A 59 4.02 -9.80 -9.33
CA SER A 59 4.73 -10.95 -8.76
C SER A 59 5.75 -10.58 -7.67
N GLU A 60 6.19 -9.32 -7.62
CA GLU A 60 7.15 -8.83 -6.63
C GLU A 60 6.63 -7.59 -5.91
N LYS A 61 6.86 -7.53 -4.60
CA LYS A 61 6.65 -6.32 -3.80
C LYS A 61 7.78 -5.31 -4.05
N LEU A 62 7.51 -4.30 -4.88
CA LEU A 62 8.45 -3.22 -5.17
C LEU A 62 7.83 -1.85 -4.86
N VAL A 63 8.67 -0.93 -4.39
CA VAL A 63 8.32 0.51 -4.37
C VAL A 63 8.48 1.09 -5.78
N PRO A 64 7.75 2.18 -6.14
CA PRO A 64 7.74 2.71 -7.51
C PRO A 64 9.11 3.02 -8.09
N SER A 65 10.04 3.57 -7.30
CA SER A 65 11.40 3.88 -7.77
C SER A 65 12.19 2.63 -8.16
N LYS A 66 12.02 1.53 -7.40
CA LYS A 66 12.62 0.22 -7.75
C LYS A 66 11.97 -0.39 -8.99
N SER A 67 10.65 -0.27 -9.13
CA SER A 67 9.94 -0.72 -10.34
C SER A 67 10.43 0.04 -11.57
N LEU A 68 10.62 1.35 -11.45
CA LEU A 68 11.12 2.20 -12.54
C LEU A 68 12.55 1.81 -12.93
N LYS A 69 13.43 1.61 -11.94
CA LYS A 69 14.81 1.15 -12.17
C LYS A 69 14.85 -0.22 -12.87
N LYS A 70 14.01 -1.17 -12.48
CA LYS A 70 13.94 -2.48 -13.15
C LYS A 70 13.53 -2.41 -14.62
N LEU A 71 12.77 -1.38 -15.00
CA LEU A 71 12.31 -1.18 -16.37
C LEU A 71 13.27 -0.33 -17.20
N GLU A 72 14.44 0.07 -16.68
CA GLU A 72 15.37 1.02 -17.33
C GLU A 72 15.87 0.62 -18.72
N ASN A 73 15.85 -0.67 -19.05
CA ASN A 73 16.25 -1.20 -20.35
C ASN A 73 15.21 -0.98 -21.46
N ASN A 74 14.06 -0.39 -21.14
CA ASN A 74 13.06 0.02 -22.12
C ASN A 74 13.47 1.33 -22.83
N ASP A 75 12.87 1.60 -23.99
CA ASP A 75 13.18 2.80 -24.79
C ASP A 75 12.66 4.07 -24.11
N ILE A 76 11.44 3.98 -23.56
CA ILE A 76 10.71 5.05 -22.86
C ILE A 76 10.12 4.46 -21.58
N LEU A 77 10.11 5.27 -20.52
CA LEU A 77 9.46 4.93 -19.25
C LEU A 77 8.21 5.78 -19.05
N ILE A 78 7.17 5.17 -18.47
CA ILE A 78 5.94 5.85 -18.07
C ILE A 78 5.67 5.57 -16.60
N LEU A 79 5.37 6.62 -15.83
CA LEU A 79 4.95 6.54 -14.45
C LEU A 79 3.48 6.95 -14.34
N LEU A 80 2.60 5.99 -14.06
CA LEU A 80 1.19 6.26 -13.84
C LEU A 80 0.92 6.44 -12.35
N ASN A 81 0.28 7.55 -12.00
CA ASN A 81 -0.10 7.85 -10.62
C ASN A 81 -1.45 8.57 -10.56
N TYR A 82 -2.12 8.46 -9.42
CA TYR A 82 -3.36 9.18 -9.14
C TYR A 82 -3.30 9.77 -7.73
N GLY A 83 -2.59 10.89 -7.60
CA GLY A 83 -2.43 11.61 -6.35
C GLY A 83 -3.75 12.14 -5.77
N LYS A 84 -3.71 12.59 -4.51
CA LYS A 84 -4.85 13.29 -3.90
C LYS A 84 -5.09 14.66 -4.54
N SER A 85 -4.01 15.30 -4.95
CA SER A 85 -3.99 16.60 -5.62
C SER A 85 -2.76 16.72 -6.52
N LYS A 86 -2.73 17.75 -7.36
CA LYS A 86 -1.63 18.01 -8.30
C LYS A 86 -0.30 18.10 -7.56
N ILE A 87 -0.27 18.84 -6.45
CA ILE A 87 0.95 19.02 -5.65
C ILE A 87 1.49 17.69 -5.08
N THR A 88 0.60 16.80 -4.62
CA THR A 88 1.02 15.48 -4.11
C THR A 88 1.58 14.60 -5.23
N GLY A 89 0.93 14.61 -6.40
CA GLY A 89 1.35 13.86 -7.58
C GLY A 89 2.70 14.30 -8.13
N HIS A 90 2.89 15.61 -8.26
CA HIS A 90 4.16 16.19 -8.70
C HIS A 90 5.30 15.90 -7.70
N THR A 91 5.02 16.00 -6.40
CA THR A 91 5.99 15.64 -5.34
C THR A 91 6.37 14.16 -5.41
N PHE A 92 5.37 13.28 -5.55
CA PHE A 92 5.60 11.84 -5.70
C PHE A 92 6.48 11.53 -6.90
N GLY A 93 6.12 12.06 -8.08
CA GLY A 93 6.87 11.86 -9.32
C GLY A 93 8.33 12.25 -9.21
N LYS A 94 8.59 13.46 -8.68
CA LYS A 94 9.96 13.94 -8.47
C LYS A 94 10.77 13.02 -7.58
N ILE A 95 10.21 12.64 -6.43
CA ILE A 95 10.87 11.73 -5.47
C ILE A 95 11.15 10.37 -6.12
N VAL A 96 10.19 9.82 -6.86
CA VAL A 96 10.33 8.50 -7.50
C VAL A 96 11.41 8.50 -8.57
N VAL A 97 11.40 9.50 -9.45
CA VAL A 97 12.38 9.60 -10.54
C VAL A 97 13.79 9.83 -9.96
N GLU A 98 13.97 10.77 -9.04
CA GLU A 98 15.26 11.04 -8.39
C GLU A 98 15.80 9.79 -7.68
N ARG A 99 14.96 9.10 -6.88
CA ARG A 99 15.38 7.88 -6.17
C ARG A 99 15.63 6.69 -7.08
N SER A 100 15.01 6.64 -8.26
CA SER A 100 15.22 5.54 -9.19
C SER A 100 16.60 5.61 -9.85
N GLY A 101 17.18 6.82 -9.98
CA GLY A 101 18.46 7.03 -10.67
C GLY A 101 18.42 6.60 -12.14
N VAL A 102 17.25 6.60 -12.78
CA VAL A 102 17.13 6.35 -14.21
C VAL A 102 17.47 7.63 -14.97
N GLU A 103 18.26 7.51 -16.03
CA GLU A 103 18.61 8.63 -16.93
C GLU A 103 17.70 8.69 -18.16
N LYS A 104 16.92 7.62 -18.40
CA LYS A 104 15.96 7.55 -19.51
C LYS A 104 14.85 8.59 -19.36
N PRO A 105 14.26 9.05 -20.48
CA PRO A 105 13.02 9.83 -20.46
C PRO A 105 11.92 9.12 -19.68
N VAL A 106 11.27 9.84 -18.77
CA VAL A 106 10.10 9.35 -18.03
C VAL A 106 8.92 10.28 -18.29
N ILE A 107 7.80 9.72 -18.75
CA ILE A 107 6.51 10.42 -18.86
C ILE A 107 5.72 10.08 -17.61
N GLN A 108 5.46 11.04 -16.74
CA GLN A 108 4.48 10.87 -15.69
C GLN A 108 3.11 11.29 -16.19
N ILE A 109 2.11 10.44 -15.97
CA ILE A 109 0.70 10.75 -16.20
C ILE A 109 0.05 10.79 -14.82
N GLU A 110 -0.39 11.99 -14.43
CA GLU A 110 -0.83 12.29 -13.07
C GLU A 110 -2.34 12.54 -13.05
N ARG A 111 -3.05 11.69 -12.28
CA ARG A 111 -4.48 11.78 -11.97
C ARG A 111 -5.37 12.18 -13.17
N PRO A 112 -5.32 11.40 -14.26
CA PRO A 112 -6.15 11.65 -15.42
C PRO A 112 -7.65 11.66 -15.07
N GLY A 113 -8.43 12.48 -15.78
CA GLY A 113 -9.86 12.67 -15.52
C GLY A 113 -10.19 13.75 -14.49
N GLU A 114 -9.21 14.21 -13.72
CA GLU A 114 -9.34 15.37 -12.84
C GLU A 114 -9.07 16.68 -13.60
N THR A 115 -9.73 17.77 -13.20
CA THR A 115 -9.57 19.09 -13.86
C THR A 115 -8.15 19.64 -13.80
N ASP A 116 -7.36 19.16 -12.84
CA ASP A 116 -5.96 19.53 -12.64
C ASP A 116 -5.02 18.32 -12.77
N GLY A 117 -5.45 17.30 -13.54
CA GLY A 117 -4.60 16.22 -14.04
C GLY A 117 -3.62 16.70 -15.11
N THR A 118 -2.43 16.08 -15.15
CA THR A 118 -1.28 16.61 -15.90
C THR A 118 -0.38 15.52 -16.46
N ILE A 119 0.42 15.89 -17.44
CA ILE A 119 1.56 15.12 -17.93
C ILE A 119 2.84 15.87 -17.57
N ILE A 120 3.81 15.19 -16.97
CA ILE A 120 5.12 15.74 -16.63
C ILE A 120 6.19 14.94 -17.36
N LEU A 121 7.15 15.64 -17.97
CA LEU A 121 8.30 15.02 -18.62
C LEU A 121 9.53 15.15 -17.73
N TRP A 122 10.16 14.02 -17.43
CA TRP A 122 11.38 13.95 -16.65
C TRP A 122 12.55 13.49 -17.51
N ASN A 123 13.75 14.01 -17.20
CA ASN A 123 15.00 13.69 -17.90
C ASN A 123 14.96 13.90 -19.42
N THR A 124 14.05 14.76 -19.90
CA THR A 124 13.85 14.96 -21.33
C THR A 124 13.12 16.26 -21.65
N LYS A 125 13.05 16.60 -22.94
CA LYS A 125 12.21 17.65 -23.52
C LYS A 125 11.36 17.04 -24.64
N LYS A 126 10.28 17.74 -25.02
CA LYS A 126 9.32 17.28 -26.06
C LYS A 126 9.94 17.15 -27.46
N ASP A 127 11.18 17.59 -27.66
CA ASP A 127 11.87 17.65 -28.95
C ASP A 127 12.20 16.26 -29.55
N ASN A 128 12.06 15.18 -28.78
CA ASN A 128 12.14 13.81 -29.29
C ASN A 128 10.83 13.46 -30.03
N GLU A 129 10.90 13.19 -31.34
CA GLU A 129 9.72 12.96 -32.19
C GLU A 129 8.78 11.86 -31.68
N ILE A 130 9.35 10.72 -31.23
CA ILE A 130 8.56 9.58 -30.74
C ILE A 130 7.90 9.92 -29.41
N LEU A 131 8.66 10.51 -28.49
CA LEU A 131 8.14 10.98 -27.20
C LEU A 131 7.02 12.01 -27.43
N GLY A 132 7.23 12.96 -28.34
CA GLY A 132 6.27 13.99 -28.70
C GLY A 132 4.96 13.41 -29.22
N LYS A 133 5.01 12.37 -30.07
CA LYS A 133 3.81 11.66 -30.55
C LYS A 133 3.04 10.99 -29.40
N ILE A 134 3.73 10.24 -28.54
CA ILE A 134 3.10 9.58 -27.37
C ILE A 134 2.43 10.61 -26.46
N VAL A 135 3.15 11.67 -26.12
CA VAL A 135 2.66 12.71 -25.21
C VAL A 135 1.45 13.42 -25.80
N THR A 136 1.49 13.79 -27.09
CA THR A 136 0.35 14.43 -27.76
C THR A 136 -0.86 13.49 -27.82
N GLU A 137 -0.68 12.22 -28.19
CA GLU A 137 -1.79 11.26 -28.26
C GLU A 137 -2.50 11.07 -26.90
N ILE A 138 -1.71 10.97 -25.82
CA ILE A 138 -2.25 10.83 -24.46
C ILE A 138 -2.91 12.12 -24.00
N SER A 139 -2.27 13.26 -24.24
CA SER A 139 -2.79 14.60 -23.92
C SER A 139 -4.14 14.83 -24.58
N ASP A 140 -4.27 14.57 -25.88
CA ASP A 140 -5.50 14.79 -26.65
C ASP A 140 -6.63 13.84 -26.22
N LYS A 141 -6.34 12.55 -26.01
CA LYS A 141 -7.37 11.55 -25.66
C LYS A 141 -7.83 11.60 -24.20
N LEU A 142 -7.01 12.19 -23.33
CA LEU A 142 -7.30 12.30 -21.89
C LEU A 142 -7.56 13.73 -21.43
N ASP A 143 -7.47 14.72 -22.33
CA ASP A 143 -7.60 16.15 -22.03
C ASP A 143 -6.65 16.60 -20.92
N LEU A 144 -5.35 16.30 -21.09
CA LEU A 144 -4.32 16.60 -20.09
C LEU A 144 -3.33 17.65 -20.57
N ASN A 145 -3.03 18.59 -19.69
CA ASN A 145 -1.98 19.58 -19.94
C ASN A 145 -0.59 18.99 -19.70
N VAL A 146 0.35 19.31 -20.59
CA VAL A 146 1.78 19.04 -20.37
C VAL A 146 2.38 20.24 -19.65
N GLU A 147 2.96 20.04 -18.46
CA GLU A 147 3.52 21.12 -17.67
C GLU A 147 4.81 20.71 -16.94
N GLU A 148 5.53 21.71 -16.45
CA GLU A 148 6.70 21.48 -15.61
C GLU A 148 6.29 21.08 -14.18
N CYS A 149 7.17 20.34 -13.50
CA CYS A 149 6.93 19.98 -12.12
C CYS A 149 6.95 21.23 -11.21
N ILE A 150 5.81 21.54 -10.59
CA ILE A 150 5.69 22.60 -9.57
C ILE A 150 6.33 22.25 -8.21
N SER A 151 6.67 20.98 -7.97
CA SER A 151 7.20 20.53 -6.67
C SER A 151 8.72 20.60 -6.61
N LYS A 152 9.23 21.00 -5.44
CA LYS A 152 10.65 20.92 -5.13
C LYS A 152 11.12 19.50 -4.78
N GLY A 153 10.20 18.55 -4.58
CA GLY A 153 10.51 17.16 -4.27
C GLY A 153 10.43 16.89 -2.77
N LEU A 154 11.32 16.03 -2.26
CA LEU A 154 11.40 15.74 -0.84
C LEU A 154 11.79 17.00 -0.06
N ASN A 155 10.99 17.38 0.94
CA ASN A 155 11.33 18.44 1.87
C ASN A 155 11.83 17.82 3.18
N PHE A 156 13.14 17.67 3.26
CA PHE A 156 13.86 17.06 4.38
C PHE A 156 15.04 17.96 4.79
N TRP A 157 15.23 18.15 6.08
CA TRP A 157 16.38 18.89 6.61
C TRP A 157 16.79 18.38 7.99
N VAL A 158 17.99 18.76 8.42
CA VAL A 158 18.60 18.35 9.69
C VAL A 158 19.03 19.60 10.46
N GLU A 159 18.70 19.65 11.74
CA GLU A 159 19.14 20.70 12.67
C GLU A 159 19.72 20.02 13.92
N GLY A 160 21.07 20.01 14.02
CA GLY A 160 21.75 19.30 15.09
C GLY A 160 21.47 17.80 15.06
N ILE A 161 20.90 17.26 16.15
CA ILE A 161 20.52 15.85 16.27
C ILE A 161 19.11 15.54 15.77
N LYS A 162 18.36 16.56 15.34
CA LYS A 162 17.00 16.43 14.85
C LYS A 162 16.97 16.41 13.33
N SER A 163 16.12 15.55 12.79
CA SER A 163 15.78 15.53 11.37
C SER A 163 14.29 15.80 11.21
N PHE A 164 13.94 16.48 10.12
CA PHE A 164 12.61 16.99 9.86
C PHE A 164 12.19 16.61 8.46
N ARG A 165 10.93 16.19 8.30
CA ARG A 165 10.35 15.93 6.99
C ARG A 165 8.95 16.50 6.89
N LYS A 166 8.78 17.49 6.02
CA LYS A 166 7.46 18.06 5.72
C LYS A 166 6.69 17.15 4.77
N ILE A 167 5.42 16.91 5.10
CA ILE A 167 4.48 16.13 4.29
C ILE A 167 3.63 17.10 3.47
N ASN A 168 3.61 16.93 2.15
CA ASN A 168 2.80 17.75 1.26
C ASN A 168 1.42 17.12 1.05
N GLY A 169 0.37 17.95 1.06
CA GLY A 169 -0.99 17.56 0.71
C GLY A 169 -1.61 16.50 1.62
N VAL A 170 -1.34 16.63 2.92
CA VAL A 170 -2.09 15.96 3.97
C VAL A 170 -3.34 16.78 4.29
N ASP A 171 -4.48 16.12 4.48
CA ASP A 171 -5.73 16.75 4.90
C ASP A 171 -5.91 16.60 6.42
N ILE A 172 -6.72 17.45 7.04
CA ILE A 172 -7.04 17.36 8.47
C ILE A 172 -7.63 15.98 8.80
N ASN A 173 -7.23 15.40 9.93
CA ASN A 173 -7.66 14.11 10.46
C ASN A 173 -7.18 12.89 9.66
N GLU A 174 -6.28 13.03 8.70
CA GLU A 174 -5.65 11.88 8.05
C GLU A 174 -4.64 11.18 8.96
N SER A 175 -4.65 9.86 8.96
CA SER A 175 -3.59 9.05 9.56
C SER A 175 -2.26 9.32 8.86
N ILE A 176 -1.17 9.24 9.61
CA ILE A 176 0.21 9.37 9.11
C ILE A 176 0.91 8.05 9.33
N MET A 177 1.33 7.42 8.24
CA MET A 177 1.96 6.10 8.25
C MET A 177 3.41 6.16 7.80
N LEU A 178 4.29 5.53 8.57
CA LEU A 178 5.70 5.31 8.24
C LEU A 178 5.95 3.82 8.07
N ASN A 179 6.43 3.41 6.89
CA ASN A 179 6.68 2.00 6.55
C ASN A 179 5.51 1.04 6.87
N GLY A 180 4.26 1.54 6.82
CA GLY A 180 3.06 0.74 7.10
C GLY A 180 2.53 0.85 8.54
N ILE A 181 3.24 1.53 9.45
CA ILE A 181 2.83 1.72 10.85
C ILE A 181 2.28 3.13 11.04
N ILE A 182 1.13 3.26 11.68
CA ILE A 182 0.51 4.56 12.00
C ILE A 182 1.21 5.18 13.19
N ILE A 183 1.83 6.35 12.99
CA ILE A 183 2.57 7.06 14.04
C ILE A 183 1.80 8.26 14.60
N GLY A 184 0.63 8.57 14.06
CA GLY A 184 -0.13 9.75 14.43
C GLY A 184 -1.14 10.17 13.40
N ARG A 185 -1.68 11.37 13.59
CA ARG A 185 -2.74 11.96 12.77
C ARG A 185 -2.47 13.44 12.54
N SER A 186 -2.86 13.96 11.38
CA SER A 186 -2.79 15.39 11.08
C SER A 186 -3.90 16.16 11.80
N ASN A 187 -3.54 17.32 12.36
CA ASN A 187 -4.48 18.31 12.87
C ASN A 187 -4.63 19.50 11.91
N GLN A 188 -3.72 19.61 10.94
CA GLN A 188 -3.61 20.69 9.96
C GLN A 188 -3.14 20.11 8.62
N ASN A 189 -3.25 20.92 7.56
CA ASN A 189 -2.79 20.51 6.21
C ASN A 189 -1.27 20.66 6.02
N ASP A 190 -0.59 21.29 6.97
CA ASP A 190 0.85 21.45 7.00
C ASP A 190 1.41 20.64 8.16
N VAL A 191 2.05 19.51 7.83
CA VAL A 191 2.57 18.58 8.82
C VAL A 191 4.05 18.35 8.60
N THR A 192 4.82 18.39 9.70
CA THR A 192 6.24 18.03 9.69
C THR A 192 6.50 16.95 10.74
N ILE A 193 7.04 15.82 10.30
CA ILE A 193 7.52 14.76 11.19
C ILE A 193 8.90 15.17 11.71
N VAL A 194 9.12 15.02 13.02
CA VAL A 194 10.39 15.30 13.67
C VAL A 194 10.94 14.01 14.26
N SER A 195 12.19 13.69 13.95
CA SER A 195 12.92 12.60 14.60
C SER A 195 14.15 13.13 15.32
N GLU A 196 14.50 12.54 16.45
CA GLU A 196 15.77 12.75 17.14
C GLU A 196 16.56 11.44 17.19
N ASN A 197 17.77 11.44 16.63
CA ASN A 197 18.60 10.23 16.49
C ASN A 197 17.84 9.04 15.84
N GLY A 198 16.94 9.33 14.90
CA GLY A 198 16.12 8.33 14.19
C GLY A 198 14.83 7.90 14.92
N ASN A 199 14.58 8.36 16.13
CA ASN A 199 13.31 8.08 16.84
C ASN A 199 12.33 9.23 16.59
N ILE A 200 11.06 8.95 16.29
CA ILE A 200 10.05 9.99 16.15
C ILE A 200 9.81 10.64 17.52
N VAL A 201 9.91 11.96 17.59
CA VAL A 201 9.72 12.73 18.83
C VAL A 201 8.58 13.72 18.75
N ASP A 202 8.15 14.10 17.54
CA ASP A 202 7.03 15.03 17.35
C ASP A 202 6.44 14.93 15.94
N ILE A 203 5.19 15.39 15.82
CA ILE A 203 4.51 15.66 14.55
C ILE A 203 3.97 17.09 14.65
N ILE A 204 4.73 18.05 14.15
CA ILE A 204 4.31 19.46 14.09
C ILE A 204 3.11 19.55 13.15
N GLY A 205 2.02 20.17 13.61
CA GLY A 205 0.75 20.22 12.86
C GLY A 205 -0.09 18.94 12.99
N GLY A 206 0.28 18.01 13.88
CA GLY A 206 -0.43 16.76 14.13
C GLY A 206 -0.35 16.31 15.58
N THR A 207 -0.82 15.08 15.82
CA THR A 207 -0.79 14.40 17.12
C THR A 207 -0.04 13.09 16.96
N VAL A 208 0.91 12.83 17.85
CA VAL A 208 1.68 11.57 17.88
C VAL A 208 0.85 10.44 18.50
N LYS A 209 0.81 9.28 17.85
CA LYS A 209 0.33 8.00 18.42
C LYS A 209 1.56 7.24 18.94
N TRP A 210 1.92 7.46 20.20
CA TRP A 210 3.16 6.94 20.81
C TRP A 210 3.32 5.44 20.69
N HIS A 211 2.23 4.70 20.86
CA HIS A 211 2.26 3.26 20.71
C HIS A 211 2.70 2.80 19.31
N GLY A 212 2.31 3.53 18.26
CA GLY A 212 2.79 3.27 16.90
C GLY A 212 4.26 3.68 16.68
N VAL A 213 4.72 4.73 17.36
CA VAL A 213 6.14 5.12 17.36
C VAL A 213 7.02 4.06 18.03
N GLU A 214 6.57 3.51 19.16
CA GLU A 214 7.22 2.40 19.85
C GLU A 214 7.38 1.18 18.92
N LYS A 215 6.31 0.82 18.19
CA LYS A 215 6.29 -0.26 17.19
C LYS A 215 7.22 0.00 16.01
N LEU A 216 7.29 1.25 15.54
CA LEU A 216 8.13 1.63 14.41
C LEU A 216 9.62 1.54 14.73
N GLY A 217 10.02 1.94 15.94
CA GLY A 217 11.41 2.00 16.36
C GLY A 217 12.22 3.05 15.58
N ASN A 218 13.51 2.77 15.40
CA ASN A 218 14.45 3.69 14.79
C ASN A 218 14.33 3.69 13.25
N ILE A 219 14.28 4.87 12.64
CA ILE A 219 14.11 5.04 11.20
C ILE A 219 15.01 6.13 10.62
N ASP A 220 15.27 6.01 9.32
CA ASP A 220 15.82 7.08 8.49
C ASP A 220 14.66 7.88 7.87
N LEU A 221 14.43 9.08 8.39
CA LEU A 221 13.29 9.92 8.00
C LEU A 221 13.40 10.44 6.56
N GLU A 222 14.61 10.52 6.01
CA GLU A 222 14.83 10.85 4.60
C GLU A 222 14.32 9.72 3.71
N LYS A 223 14.67 8.46 4.04
CA LYS A 223 14.37 7.30 3.18
C LYS A 223 12.99 6.68 3.40
N VAL A 224 12.42 6.81 4.59
CA VAL A 224 11.16 6.16 5.00
C VAL A 224 10.03 6.38 3.99
N VAL A 225 9.19 5.36 3.80
CA VAL A 225 7.97 5.50 3.00
C VAL A 225 6.91 6.16 3.87
N VAL A 226 6.40 7.29 3.40
CA VAL A 226 5.33 8.05 4.08
C VAL A 226 4.04 7.87 3.29
N LYS A 227 2.96 7.54 3.98
CA LYS A 227 1.60 7.55 3.43
C LYS A 227 0.67 8.32 4.36
N THR A 228 -0.39 8.90 3.79
CA THR A 228 -1.40 9.62 4.56
C THR A 228 -2.80 9.23 4.11
N GLY A 229 -3.73 9.21 5.07
CA GLY A 229 -5.14 8.96 4.83
C GLY A 229 -5.44 7.51 4.42
N LEU A 230 -6.52 7.33 3.66
CA LEU A 230 -6.97 6.02 3.21
C LEU A 230 -5.99 5.41 2.22
N LEU A 231 -5.65 4.14 2.42
CA LEU A 231 -4.80 3.37 1.52
C LEU A 231 -5.46 3.07 0.16
N ARG A 232 -6.80 3.09 0.12
CA ARG A 232 -7.64 2.90 -1.07
C ARG A 232 -8.98 3.60 -0.88
N ARG A 233 -9.22 4.67 -1.61
CA ARG A 233 -10.35 5.60 -1.46
C ARG A 233 -11.60 5.15 -2.21
N HIS A 234 -11.40 4.65 -3.44
CA HIS A 234 -12.48 4.34 -4.38
C HIS A 234 -12.33 2.93 -4.96
N PRO A 235 -12.44 1.88 -4.14
CA PRO A 235 -12.23 0.53 -4.62
C PRO A 235 -13.34 0.11 -5.60
N SER A 236 -12.98 -0.64 -6.65
CA SER A 236 -13.94 -1.10 -7.67
C SER A 236 -15.04 -2.00 -7.06
N LYS A 237 -16.19 -2.16 -7.73
CA LYS A 237 -17.33 -2.91 -7.15
C LYS A 237 -17.11 -4.44 -7.07
N ASN A 238 -16.04 -4.95 -7.67
CA ASN A 238 -15.78 -6.39 -7.86
C ASN A 238 -15.10 -7.08 -6.67
N GLN A 239 -14.92 -6.39 -5.53
CA GLN A 239 -14.14 -6.84 -4.37
C GLN A 239 -14.60 -8.16 -3.70
N LYS A 240 -15.81 -8.65 -3.98
CA LYS A 240 -16.51 -9.60 -3.10
C LYS A 240 -16.35 -11.08 -3.45
N ILE A 241 -15.54 -11.43 -4.44
CA ILE A 241 -15.41 -12.82 -4.89
C ILE A 241 -13.96 -13.26 -4.71
N ALA A 242 -13.74 -14.36 -3.98
CA ALA A 242 -12.45 -15.02 -3.91
C ALA A 242 -12.05 -15.47 -5.32
N LYS A 243 -10.94 -14.92 -5.82
CA LYS A 243 -10.40 -15.25 -7.14
C LYS A 243 -9.44 -16.43 -7.10
N TYR A 244 -8.76 -16.59 -5.97
CA TYR A 244 -7.81 -17.66 -5.72
C TYR A 244 -8.29 -18.49 -4.53
N ASN A 245 -7.83 -19.74 -4.45
CA ASN A 245 -8.08 -20.60 -3.32
C ASN A 245 -6.78 -21.16 -2.74
N LEU A 246 -6.27 -20.44 -1.73
CA LEU A 246 -5.15 -20.89 -0.91
C LEU A 246 -5.61 -21.70 0.31
N ASN A 247 -6.92 -21.73 0.59
CA ASN A 247 -7.48 -22.41 1.74
C ASN A 247 -7.21 -23.92 1.69
N SER A 248 -6.81 -24.47 2.83
CA SER A 248 -6.62 -25.90 3.05
C SER A 248 -6.67 -26.17 4.55
N ASP A 249 -7.54 -27.08 4.99
CA ASP A 249 -7.61 -27.50 6.41
C ASP A 249 -6.27 -28.04 6.92
N LEU A 250 -5.50 -28.72 6.06
CA LEU A 250 -4.16 -29.22 6.37
C LEU A 250 -3.03 -28.21 6.08
N GLY A 251 -3.38 -26.95 5.82
CA GLY A 251 -2.45 -25.88 5.47
C GLY A 251 -1.64 -25.36 6.67
N GLU A 252 -0.79 -24.37 6.40
CA GLU A 252 -0.04 -23.64 7.43
C GLU A 252 -0.96 -22.71 8.23
N VAL A 253 -0.59 -22.48 9.49
CA VAL A 253 -1.08 -21.35 10.28
C VAL A 253 0.03 -20.32 10.35
N LEU A 254 -0.26 -19.11 9.93
CA LEU A 254 0.70 -18.02 9.86
C LEU A 254 0.30 -16.92 10.84
N PHE A 255 1.29 -16.32 11.47
CA PHE A 255 1.11 -15.13 12.29
C PHE A 255 1.52 -13.89 11.51
N VAL A 256 0.70 -12.85 11.58
CA VAL A 256 1.00 -11.54 11.00
C VAL A 256 0.79 -10.48 12.07
N ASN A 257 1.88 -9.86 12.49
CA ASN A 257 1.89 -8.76 13.43
C ASN A 257 2.52 -7.51 12.79
N HIS A 258 1.80 -6.38 12.82
CA HIS A 258 2.18 -5.07 12.25
C HIS A 258 2.69 -5.05 10.81
N ALA A 259 2.45 -6.12 10.05
CA ALA A 259 2.96 -6.32 8.69
C ALA A 259 1.83 -6.62 7.70
N GLY A 260 0.66 -5.99 7.88
CA GLY A 260 -0.52 -6.26 7.06
C GLY A 260 -0.29 -6.05 5.56
N GLU A 261 0.50 -5.04 5.19
CA GLU A 261 0.88 -4.79 3.79
C GLU A 261 1.83 -5.84 3.18
N ASP A 262 2.33 -6.77 4.00
CA ASP A 262 3.33 -7.77 3.60
C ASP A 262 2.70 -9.16 3.51
N VAL A 263 1.43 -9.30 3.90
CA VAL A 263 0.71 -10.57 3.99
C VAL A 263 0.73 -11.37 2.68
N LEU A 264 0.72 -10.69 1.53
CA LEU A 264 0.82 -11.36 0.22
C LEU A 264 2.15 -12.09 0.03
N GLU A 265 3.26 -11.54 0.52
CA GLU A 265 4.55 -12.25 0.48
C GLU A 265 4.54 -13.43 1.45
N THR A 266 3.91 -13.26 2.62
CA THR A 266 3.82 -14.27 3.67
C THR A 266 3.04 -15.52 3.25
N VAL A 267 1.95 -15.35 2.49
CA VAL A 267 1.09 -16.46 2.00
C VAL A 267 1.48 -17.00 0.62
N LYS A 268 2.42 -16.36 -0.07
CA LYS A 268 2.79 -16.70 -1.44
C LYS A 268 3.25 -18.15 -1.55
N ASN A 269 2.70 -18.87 -2.52
CA ASN A 269 3.01 -20.28 -2.81
C ASN A 269 2.72 -21.27 -1.66
N LYS A 270 1.86 -20.91 -0.70
CA LYS A 270 1.50 -21.75 0.44
C LYS A 270 0.04 -22.16 0.38
N LYS A 271 -0.27 -23.27 1.05
CA LYS A 271 -1.63 -23.66 1.42
C LYS A 271 -1.86 -23.27 2.87
N ILE A 272 -2.95 -22.57 3.14
CA ILE A 272 -3.19 -21.87 4.40
C ILE A 272 -4.44 -22.44 5.07
N CYS A 273 -4.31 -22.83 6.32
CA CYS A 273 -5.43 -23.18 7.18
C CYS A 273 -6.04 -21.94 7.82
N ALA A 274 -5.19 -21.08 8.39
CA ALA A 274 -5.60 -19.84 9.06
C ALA A 274 -4.46 -18.82 9.03
N VAL A 275 -4.81 -17.54 9.10
CA VAL A 275 -3.85 -16.47 9.42
C VAL A 275 -4.29 -15.82 10.72
N VAL A 276 -3.47 -15.92 11.75
CA VAL A 276 -3.67 -15.20 13.01
C VAL A 276 -3.09 -13.80 12.83
N THR A 277 -3.91 -12.78 13.05
CA THR A 277 -3.51 -11.38 12.89
C THR A 277 -3.56 -10.66 14.21
N VAL A 278 -2.56 -9.83 14.50
CA VAL A 278 -2.46 -9.03 15.74
C VAL A 278 -2.40 -7.55 15.36
N GLY A 279 -3.26 -6.73 15.96
CA GLY A 279 -3.50 -5.35 15.52
C GLY A 279 -4.86 -5.18 14.87
N ASP A 280 -5.62 -4.16 15.27
CA ASP A 280 -6.85 -3.73 14.60
C ASP A 280 -6.63 -3.45 13.10
N ASP A 281 -5.64 -2.64 12.77
CA ASP A 281 -5.31 -2.29 11.39
C ASP A 281 -4.70 -3.46 10.62
N THR A 282 -3.83 -4.25 11.26
CA THR A 282 -3.26 -5.47 10.67
C THR A 282 -4.38 -6.44 10.29
N THR A 283 -5.31 -6.69 11.22
CA THR A 283 -6.47 -7.57 11.02
C THR A 283 -7.34 -7.06 9.87
N THR A 284 -7.58 -5.75 9.82
CA THR A 284 -8.39 -5.13 8.77
C THR A 284 -7.73 -5.25 7.39
N ILE A 285 -6.43 -4.92 7.28
CA ILE A 285 -5.68 -5.02 6.01
C ILE A 285 -5.55 -6.47 5.57
N CYS A 286 -5.15 -7.37 6.46
CA CYS A 286 -5.00 -8.78 6.15
C CYS A 286 -6.33 -9.40 5.73
N GLY A 287 -7.41 -9.13 6.47
CA GLY A 287 -8.74 -9.61 6.13
C GLY A 287 -9.17 -9.17 4.74
N ASP A 288 -9.02 -7.88 4.44
CA ASP A 288 -9.32 -7.33 3.12
C ASP A 288 -8.53 -8.07 2.02
N ILE A 289 -7.20 -8.09 2.13
CA ILE A 289 -6.34 -8.71 1.12
C ILE A 289 -6.66 -10.21 0.96
N LEU A 290 -6.70 -10.96 2.06
CA LEU A 290 -6.78 -12.42 2.07
C LEU A 290 -8.16 -12.96 1.66
N SER A 291 -9.20 -12.14 1.73
CA SER A 291 -10.52 -12.52 1.23
C SER A 291 -10.52 -12.89 -0.27
N ARG A 292 -9.64 -12.27 -1.08
CA ARG A 292 -9.45 -12.63 -2.50
C ARG A 292 -8.82 -14.00 -2.70
N PHE A 293 -8.21 -14.57 -1.66
CA PHE A 293 -7.49 -15.84 -1.70
C PHE A 293 -8.24 -16.97 -0.98
N GLY A 294 -9.48 -16.72 -0.53
CA GLY A 294 -10.29 -17.70 0.20
C GLY A 294 -9.74 -18.04 1.59
N VAL A 295 -8.80 -17.24 2.12
CA VAL A 295 -8.16 -17.49 3.41
C VAL A 295 -8.93 -16.78 4.51
N LYS A 296 -9.32 -17.55 5.54
CA LYS A 296 -9.94 -17.02 6.75
C LYS A 296 -8.87 -16.48 7.70
N ILE A 297 -9.22 -15.45 8.46
CA ILE A 297 -8.35 -14.90 9.50
C ILE A 297 -8.91 -15.19 10.91
N ILE A 298 -8.00 -15.21 11.88
CA ILE A 298 -8.30 -15.15 13.31
C ILE A 298 -7.67 -13.85 13.84
N GLY A 299 -8.47 -12.79 13.98
CA GLY A 299 -7.99 -11.49 14.43
C GLY A 299 -7.92 -11.38 15.94
N ILE A 300 -6.84 -10.78 16.46
CA ILE A 300 -6.65 -10.38 17.85
C ILE A 300 -6.53 -8.86 17.84
N THR A 301 -7.48 -8.19 18.49
CA THR A 301 -7.68 -6.73 18.41
C THR A 301 -8.04 -6.18 19.78
N ASP A 302 -7.73 -4.92 20.07
CA ASP A 302 -8.12 -4.26 21.33
C ASP A 302 -9.08 -3.08 21.12
N GLY A 303 -9.43 -2.77 19.86
CA GLY A 303 -10.45 -1.79 19.51
C GLY A 303 -9.91 -0.39 19.20
N ASP A 304 -8.59 -0.24 18.99
CA ASP A 304 -7.91 1.03 18.72
C ASP A 304 -7.82 1.44 17.23
N ARG A 305 -8.65 0.81 16.38
CA ARG A 305 -8.67 0.94 14.92
C ARG A 305 -8.58 2.38 14.37
N ASP A 306 -7.76 2.57 13.33
CA ASP A 306 -7.50 3.89 12.72
C ASP A 306 -8.25 4.17 11.39
N ASP A 307 -9.03 3.21 10.89
CA ASP A 307 -9.90 3.30 9.71
C ASP A 307 -9.18 3.69 8.40
N ILE A 308 -8.08 3.00 8.11
CA ILE A 308 -7.24 3.23 6.92
C ILE A 308 -7.76 2.59 5.61
N LEU A 309 -8.83 1.81 5.68
CA LEU A 309 -9.49 1.17 4.54
C LEU A 309 -10.99 1.47 4.54
N LYS A 310 -11.54 1.75 3.36
CA LYS A 310 -12.97 1.98 3.17
C LYS A 310 -13.67 0.67 2.81
N ASN A 311 -14.61 0.24 3.67
CA ASN A 311 -15.40 -0.98 3.50
C ASN A 311 -14.54 -2.26 3.29
N PRO A 312 -13.60 -2.57 4.21
CA PRO A 312 -12.74 -3.75 4.08
C PRO A 312 -13.55 -5.04 4.01
N SER A 313 -13.13 -5.97 3.15
CA SER A 313 -13.80 -7.25 2.96
C SER A 313 -13.15 -8.34 3.80
N ILE A 314 -13.79 -8.77 4.89
CA ILE A 314 -13.33 -9.93 5.66
C ILE A 314 -14.08 -11.18 5.17
N LEU A 315 -13.36 -12.26 4.90
CA LEU A 315 -13.95 -13.50 4.40
C LEU A 315 -14.92 -14.09 5.44
N ARG A 316 -16.12 -14.46 4.99
CA ARG A 316 -17.13 -15.12 5.83
C ARG A 316 -16.57 -16.35 6.54
N GLY A 317 -16.87 -16.47 7.83
CA GLY A 317 -16.37 -17.51 8.72
C GLY A 317 -15.00 -17.20 9.34
N SER A 318 -14.41 -16.03 9.04
CA SER A 318 -13.30 -15.49 9.84
C SER A 318 -13.81 -15.09 11.23
N VAL A 319 -12.92 -15.12 12.21
CA VAL A 319 -13.23 -14.80 13.61
C VAL A 319 -12.33 -13.66 14.07
N VAL A 320 -12.88 -12.69 14.78
CA VAL A 320 -12.11 -11.61 15.42
C VAL A 320 -12.41 -11.63 16.91
N PHE A 321 -11.36 -11.68 17.72
CA PHE A 321 -11.39 -11.57 19.16
C PHE A 321 -11.04 -10.14 19.57
N LEU A 322 -12.04 -9.43 20.09
CA LEU A 322 -11.87 -8.11 20.67
C LEU A 322 -11.55 -8.24 22.16
N ILE A 323 -10.28 -8.07 22.48
CA ILE A 323 -9.73 -8.13 23.83
C ILE A 323 -10.23 -6.92 24.64
N LYS A 324 -10.66 -7.15 25.88
CA LYS A 324 -11.30 -6.14 26.73
C LYS A 324 -10.42 -5.64 27.87
N ASN A 325 -9.45 -6.45 28.30
CA ASN A 325 -8.69 -6.19 29.53
C ASN A 325 -7.17 -6.17 29.35
N GLN A 326 -6.65 -6.38 28.13
CA GLN A 326 -5.22 -6.39 27.80
C GLN A 326 -4.99 -5.80 26.40
N LYS A 327 -3.75 -5.48 26.06
CA LYS A 327 -3.37 -5.07 24.70
C LYS A 327 -3.33 -6.28 23.78
N ASP A 328 -3.67 -6.07 22.52
CA ASP A 328 -3.62 -7.10 21.50
C ASP A 328 -2.19 -7.64 21.27
N ASP A 329 -1.16 -6.79 21.35
CA ASP A 329 0.24 -7.18 21.23
C ASP A 329 0.65 -8.22 22.27
N ASP A 330 0.33 -7.98 23.55
CA ASP A 330 0.68 -8.85 24.67
C ASP A 330 -0.02 -10.22 24.53
N VAL A 331 -1.29 -10.20 24.14
CA VAL A 331 -2.07 -11.42 23.87
C VAL A 331 -1.56 -12.12 22.61
N GLY A 332 -1.16 -11.37 21.59
CA GLY A 332 -0.60 -11.88 20.35
C GLY A 332 0.71 -12.65 20.58
N GLU A 333 1.64 -12.08 21.35
CA GLU A 333 2.91 -12.71 21.71
C GLU A 333 2.69 -14.00 22.51
N LEU A 334 1.76 -13.96 23.48
CA LEU A 334 1.34 -15.15 24.23
C LEU A 334 0.83 -16.24 23.27
N LEU A 335 -0.12 -15.90 22.39
CA LEU A 335 -0.72 -16.87 21.47
C LEU A 335 0.28 -17.44 20.47
N GLU A 336 1.19 -16.62 19.96
CA GLU A 336 2.26 -17.07 19.06
C GLU A 336 3.17 -18.09 19.76
N ARG A 337 3.56 -17.82 21.01
CA ARG A 337 4.36 -18.74 21.82
C ARG A 337 3.63 -20.05 22.13
N GLU A 338 2.37 -19.98 22.56
CA GLU A 338 1.63 -21.19 22.92
C GLU A 338 1.29 -22.05 21.70
N LEU A 339 0.86 -21.43 20.58
CA LEU A 339 0.48 -22.15 19.37
C LEU A 339 1.67 -22.73 18.60
N SER A 340 2.84 -22.10 18.66
CA SER A 340 4.06 -22.63 18.03
C SER A 340 4.56 -23.94 18.67
N ASN A 341 4.17 -24.21 19.92
CA ASN A 341 4.50 -25.44 20.64
C ASN A 341 3.49 -26.59 20.40
N LEU A 342 2.39 -26.34 19.69
CA LEU A 342 1.37 -27.35 19.42
C LEU A 342 1.62 -28.10 18.11
N GLU A 343 1.23 -29.38 18.09
CA GLU A 343 1.07 -30.09 16.82
C GLU A 343 -0.01 -29.41 15.96
N LYS A 344 0.15 -29.51 14.63
CA LYS A 344 -0.81 -28.91 13.69
C LYS A 344 -2.22 -29.47 13.94
N LEU A 345 -3.15 -28.59 14.27
CA LEU A 345 -4.53 -28.97 14.63
C LEU A 345 -5.37 -29.40 13.42
N GLY A 346 -4.97 -28.94 12.23
CA GLY A 346 -5.46 -29.44 10.94
C GLY A 346 -6.86 -29.01 10.54
N ASN A 347 -7.46 -28.02 11.20
CA ASN A 347 -8.59 -27.24 10.66
C ASN A 347 -8.73 -25.90 11.39
N PHE A 348 -9.42 -24.95 10.76
CA PHE A 348 -9.60 -23.59 11.25
C PHE A 348 -10.33 -23.52 12.60
N GLU A 349 -11.41 -24.27 12.74
CA GLU A 349 -12.29 -24.21 13.93
C GLU A 349 -11.58 -24.71 15.20
N LYS A 350 -10.67 -25.69 15.09
CA LYS A 350 -9.83 -26.13 16.21
C LYS A 350 -8.87 -25.03 16.65
N TYR A 351 -8.25 -24.30 15.72
CA TYR A 351 -7.39 -23.18 16.08
C TYR A 351 -8.18 -22.08 16.82
N VAL A 352 -9.37 -21.76 16.34
CA VAL A 352 -10.29 -20.82 17.03
C VAL A 352 -10.59 -21.29 18.45
N GLU A 353 -10.96 -22.55 18.64
CA GLU A 353 -11.29 -23.09 19.96
C GLU A 353 -10.07 -23.17 20.89
N THR A 354 -8.91 -23.58 20.38
CA THR A 354 -7.66 -23.59 21.16
C THR A 354 -7.26 -22.19 21.60
N ILE A 355 -7.36 -21.18 20.73
CA ILE A 355 -7.09 -19.77 21.09
C ILE A 355 -8.03 -19.32 22.21
N LYS A 356 -9.33 -19.64 22.14
CA LYS A 356 -10.28 -19.35 23.24
C LYS A 356 -9.88 -20.00 24.56
N GLN A 357 -9.43 -21.26 24.52
CA GLN A 357 -9.02 -22.00 25.71
C GLN A 357 -7.77 -21.39 26.35
N ILE A 358 -6.78 -21.02 25.55
CA ILE A 358 -5.57 -20.33 26.02
C ILE A 358 -5.97 -19.00 26.67
N MET A 359 -6.76 -18.16 25.99
CA MET A 359 -7.19 -16.87 26.53
C MET A 359 -7.97 -17.01 27.84
N LYS A 360 -8.90 -17.97 27.93
CA LYS A 360 -9.65 -18.24 29.18
C LYS A 360 -8.74 -18.71 30.32
N LYS A 361 -7.76 -19.56 30.03
CA LYS A 361 -6.81 -20.06 31.02
C LYS A 361 -5.96 -18.93 31.61
N GLU A 362 -5.59 -17.96 30.78
CA GLU A 362 -4.79 -16.79 31.17
C GLU A 362 -5.66 -15.58 31.61
N TYR A 363 -6.95 -15.79 31.89
CA TYR A 363 -7.89 -14.76 32.35
C TYR A 363 -8.02 -13.54 31.42
N ILE A 364 -7.85 -13.75 30.12
CA ILE A 364 -8.06 -12.73 29.09
C ILE A 364 -9.56 -12.65 28.79
N GLU A 365 -10.14 -11.45 28.93
CA GLU A 365 -11.52 -11.16 28.60
C GLU A 365 -11.62 -10.75 27.13
N PHE A 366 -12.55 -11.36 26.39
CA PHE A 366 -12.72 -11.10 24.96
C PHE A 366 -14.18 -11.18 24.52
N GLU A 367 -14.50 -10.46 23.46
CA GLU A 367 -15.71 -10.62 22.66
C GLU A 367 -15.37 -11.28 21.33
N GLU A 368 -16.17 -12.28 20.93
CA GLU A 368 -15.99 -13.00 19.67
C GLU A 368 -16.93 -12.45 18.60
N ILE A 369 -16.36 -12.02 17.48
CA ILE A 369 -17.07 -11.49 16.33
C ILE A 369 -16.86 -12.44 15.15
N ILE A 370 -17.95 -12.94 14.57
CA ILE A 370 -17.92 -13.86 13.43
C ILE A 370 -18.41 -13.11 12.19
N HIS A 371 -17.61 -13.12 11.13
CA HIS A 371 -17.90 -12.43 9.86
C HIS A 371 -18.68 -13.27 8.84
#